data_AF-A8V558-F1
#
_entry.id   AF-A8V558-F1
#
_cell.length_a   1.000
_cell.length_b   1.000
_cell.length_c   1.000
_cell.angle_alpha   90.00
_cell.angle_beta   90.00
_cell.angle_gamma   90.00
#
_symmetry.space_group_name_H-M   'P 1'
#
loop_
_entity.id
_entity.type
_entity.pdbx_description
1 polymer ?
#
loop_
_entity_poly.entity_id
_entity_poly.type
_entity_poly.pdbx_seq_one_letter_code
_entity_poly.pdbx_strand_id
1 'polypeptide(L)'
;MSKGFLKTAEQLYELGKKSRGEKSEFAFRSAISRAYYGVLWYIRDFYKLRESEDLHKIVLKQIDKKHGLLVKKLFLELKYARVDADYKKKNLKDIKLIDKNTAGYYIKLANALIKYIERGL
;
A
#
# COMPACT_ATOMS: atom_id res chain seq x y z
N MET A 1 -10.41 -6.41 -9.43
CA MET A 1 -9.01 -6.30 -9.92
C MET A 1 -7.97 -6.21 -8.80
N SER A 2 -8.35 -5.76 -7.59
CA SER A 2 -7.50 -5.63 -6.39
C SER A 2 -6.64 -6.83 -5.97
N LYS A 3 -7.17 -8.07 -6.04
CA LYS A 3 -6.41 -9.29 -5.66
C LYS A 3 -5.14 -9.48 -6.49
N GLY A 4 -5.10 -8.97 -7.73
CA GLY A 4 -3.92 -9.03 -8.59
C GLY A 4 -2.75 -8.24 -8.01
N PHE A 5 -2.99 -7.04 -7.48
CA PHE A 5 -1.93 -6.20 -6.91
C PHE A 5 -1.32 -6.77 -5.64
N LEU A 6 -2.12 -7.33 -4.72
CA LEU A 6 -1.59 -7.95 -3.50
C LEU A 6 -0.80 -9.22 -3.84
N LYS A 7 -1.28 -10.04 -4.77
CA LYS A 7 -0.52 -11.20 -5.27
C LYS A 7 0.83 -10.78 -5.84
N THR A 8 0.85 -9.72 -6.66
CA THR A 8 2.11 -9.17 -7.19
C THR A 8 3.01 -8.64 -6.07
N ALA A 9 2.44 -8.00 -5.04
CA ALA A 9 3.21 -7.53 -3.88
C ALA A 9 3.89 -8.70 -3.15
N GLU A 10 3.19 -9.81 -2.94
CA GLU A 10 3.74 -11.03 -2.34
C GLU A 10 4.82 -11.67 -3.22
N GLN A 11 4.61 -11.74 -4.53
CA GLN A 11 5.63 -12.26 -5.47
C GLN A 11 6.91 -11.43 -5.44
N LEU A 12 6.78 -10.09 -5.40
CA LEU A 12 7.92 -9.18 -5.29
C LEU A 12 8.61 -9.30 -3.93
N TYR A 13 7.85 -9.55 -2.86
CA TYR A 13 8.40 -9.83 -1.54
C TYR A 13 9.24 -11.11 -1.53
N GLU A 14 8.74 -12.19 -2.13
CA GLU A 14 9.49 -13.44 -2.29
C GLU A 14 10.75 -13.25 -3.14
N LEU A 15 10.66 -12.47 -4.22
CA LEU A 15 11.82 -12.13 -5.05
C LEU A 15 12.87 -11.34 -4.25
N GLY A 16 12.44 -10.37 -3.44
CA GLY A 16 13.32 -9.58 -2.59
C GLY A 16 14.10 -10.46 -1.62
N LYS A 17 13.44 -11.43 -0.97
CA LYS A 17 14.11 -12.39 -0.07
C LYS A 17 15.17 -13.27 -0.74
N LYS A 18 15.02 -13.53 -2.05
CA LYS A 18 15.96 -14.34 -2.85
C LYS A 18 17.07 -13.51 -3.50
N SER A 19 16.92 -12.20 -3.53
CA SER A 19 17.84 -11.26 -4.16
C SER A 19 18.87 -10.71 -3.17
N ARG A 20 19.86 -9.96 -3.65
CA ARG A 20 20.87 -9.29 -2.81
C ARG A 20 21.07 -7.83 -3.25
N GLY A 21 21.55 -7.00 -2.34
CA GLY A 21 21.89 -5.59 -2.60
C GLY A 21 20.71 -4.81 -3.18
N GLU A 22 20.99 -3.97 -4.18
CA GLU A 22 20.00 -3.08 -4.80
C GLU A 22 18.82 -3.82 -5.42
N LYS A 23 19.03 -5.03 -5.97
CA LYS A 23 17.94 -5.85 -6.51
C LYS A 23 16.94 -6.27 -5.43
N SER A 24 17.44 -6.59 -4.23
CA SER A 24 16.59 -6.91 -3.08
C SER A 24 15.80 -5.69 -2.64
N GLU A 25 16.45 -4.53 -2.51
CA GLU A 25 15.79 -3.29 -2.10
C GLU A 25 14.72 -2.86 -3.12
N PHE A 26 15.03 -2.93 -4.42
CA PHE A 26 14.11 -2.61 -5.49
C PHE A 26 12.86 -3.50 -5.46
N ALA A 27 13.02 -4.81 -5.22
CA ALA A 27 11.91 -5.74 -5.10
C ALA A 27 11.03 -5.40 -3.88
N PHE A 28 11.63 -5.08 -2.73
CA PHE A 28 10.89 -4.66 -1.53
C PHE A 28 10.15 -3.33 -1.71
N ARG A 29 10.78 -2.33 -2.34
CA ARG A 29 10.13 -1.06 -2.72
C ARG A 29 8.92 -1.31 -3.61
N SER A 30 9.10 -2.12 -4.65
CA SER A 30 8.04 -2.48 -5.59
C SER A 30 6.90 -3.21 -4.87
N ALA A 31 7.21 -4.09 -3.91
CA ALA A 31 6.21 -4.78 -3.11
C ALA A 31 5.34 -3.81 -2.29
N ILE A 32 5.95 -2.82 -1.62
CA ILE A 32 5.22 -1.78 -0.87
C ILE A 32 4.31 -0.98 -1.81
N SER A 33 4.83 -0.58 -2.97
CA SER A 33 4.06 0.14 -3.98
C SER A 33 2.82 -0.66 -4.41
N ARG A 34 2.97 -1.96 -4.68
CA ARG A 34 1.86 -2.81 -5.12
C ARG A 34 0.87 -3.12 -4.00
N ALA A 35 1.34 -3.23 -2.75
CA ALA A 35 0.47 -3.35 -1.58
C ALA A 35 -0.46 -2.14 -1.45
N TYR A 36 0.09 -0.93 -1.58
CA TYR A 36 -0.68 0.31 -1.57
C TYR A 36 -1.73 0.37 -2.68
N TYR A 37 -1.34 0.11 -3.92
CA TYR A 37 -2.28 0.09 -5.04
C TYR A 37 -3.35 -1.00 -4.87
N GLY A 38 -3.01 -2.15 -4.28
CA GLY A 38 -3.98 -3.18 -3.93
C GLY A 38 -5.12 -2.65 -3.07
N VAL A 39 -4.80 -1.88 -2.01
CA VAL A 39 -5.81 -1.24 -1.15
C VAL A 39 -6.59 -0.16 -1.90
N LEU A 40 -5.90 0.72 -2.64
CA LEU A 40 -6.52 1.83 -3.37
C LEU A 40 -7.58 1.32 -4.36
N TRP A 41 -7.20 0.35 -5.20
CA TRP A 41 -8.08 -0.24 -6.20
C TRP A 41 -9.16 -1.12 -5.57
N TYR A 42 -8.86 -1.79 -4.46
CA TYR A 42 -9.88 -2.52 -3.69
C TYR A 42 -11.01 -1.59 -3.27
N ILE A 43 -10.68 -0.46 -2.63
CA ILE A 43 -11.68 0.48 -2.13
C ILE A 43 -12.48 1.10 -3.28
N ARG A 44 -11.82 1.42 -4.40
CA ARG A 44 -12.49 1.86 -5.63
C ARG A 44 -13.56 0.87 -6.07
N ASP A 45 -13.16 -0.39 -6.25
CA ASP A 45 -14.04 -1.46 -6.73
C ASP A 45 -15.18 -1.72 -5.75
N PHE A 46 -14.85 -1.83 -4.45
CA PHE A 46 -15.78 -2.16 -3.39
C PHE A 46 -16.89 -1.12 -3.22
N TYR A 47 -16.55 0.17 -3.29
CA TYR A 47 -17.53 1.26 -3.21
C TYR A 47 -18.03 1.77 -4.55
N LYS A 48 -17.66 1.13 -5.67
CA LYS A 48 -18.05 1.52 -7.03
C LYS A 48 -17.77 3.01 -7.32
N LEU A 49 -16.61 3.48 -6.90
CA LEU A 49 -16.19 4.89 -7.05
C LEU A 49 -15.92 5.22 -8.52
N ARG A 50 -16.45 6.34 -9.02
CA ARG A 50 -16.30 6.78 -10.42
C ARG A 50 -15.01 7.60 -10.62
N GLU A 51 -14.43 7.52 -11.81
CA GLU A 51 -13.08 8.04 -12.14
C GLU A 51 -13.03 9.54 -12.50
N SER A 52 -14.09 10.32 -12.22
CA SER A 52 -14.16 11.73 -12.61
C SER A 52 -13.28 12.67 -11.75
N GLU A 53 -12.70 12.19 -10.65
CA GLU A 53 -11.72 12.94 -9.84
C GLU A 53 -10.50 12.08 -9.50
N ASP A 54 -9.47 12.72 -8.93
CA ASP A 54 -8.28 12.06 -8.37
C ASP A 54 -8.68 10.90 -7.43
N LEU A 55 -8.37 9.67 -7.86
CA LEU A 55 -8.71 8.43 -7.16
C LEU A 55 -8.21 8.42 -5.71
N HIS A 56 -7.03 9.00 -5.44
CA HIS A 56 -6.49 9.06 -4.08
C HIS A 56 -7.34 9.94 -3.17
N LYS A 57 -7.87 11.06 -3.69
CA LYS A 57 -8.75 11.97 -2.94
C LYS A 57 -10.10 11.31 -2.69
N ILE A 58 -10.71 10.68 -3.70
CA ILE A 58 -12.01 10.03 -3.55
C ILE A 58 -11.92 8.88 -2.54
N VAL A 59 -10.90 8.01 -2.64
CA VAL A 59 -10.70 6.91 -1.68
C VAL A 59 -10.52 7.44 -0.27
N LEU A 60 -9.72 8.50 -0.08
CA LEU A 60 -9.52 9.09 1.24
C LEU A 60 -10.81 9.65 1.83
N LYS A 61 -11.62 10.37 1.05
CA LYS A 61 -12.95 10.85 1.44
C LYS A 61 -13.86 9.69 1.84
N GLN A 62 -13.83 8.59 1.08
CA GLN A 62 -14.66 7.41 1.35
C GLN A 62 -14.27 6.71 2.65
N ILE A 63 -12.97 6.58 2.93
CA ILE A 63 -12.48 6.03 4.21
C ILE A 63 -12.93 6.91 5.37
N ASP A 64 -12.77 8.22 5.25
CA ASP A 64 -13.16 9.20 6.28
C ASP A 64 -14.64 9.10 6.61
N LYS A 65 -15.48 8.95 5.58
CA LYS A 65 -16.94 8.82 5.70
C LYS A 65 -17.40 7.50 6.34
N LYS A 66 -16.66 6.40 6.17
CA LYS A 66 -17.13 5.04 6.49
C LYS A 66 -16.43 4.36 7.68
N HIS A 67 -15.15 4.67 7.92
CA HIS A 67 -14.29 3.90 8.84
C HIS A 67 -13.60 4.74 9.92
N GLY A 68 -13.75 6.06 9.86
CA GLY A 68 -13.23 6.99 10.86
C GLY A 68 -11.71 7.19 10.84
N LEU A 69 -11.22 7.88 11.87
CA LEU A 69 -9.87 8.47 11.90
C LEU A 69 -8.74 7.42 11.89
N LEU A 70 -8.90 6.29 12.59
CA LEU A 70 -7.84 5.29 12.70
C LEU A 70 -7.52 4.65 11.35
N VAL A 71 -8.54 4.21 10.61
CA VAL A 71 -8.35 3.59 9.29
C VAL A 71 -7.80 4.60 8.29
N LYS A 72 -8.24 5.86 8.37
CA LYS A 72 -7.67 6.96 7.59
C LYS A 72 -6.17 7.14 7.86
N LYS A 73 -5.74 7.13 9.13
CA LYS A 73 -4.31 7.22 9.50
C LYS A 73 -3.51 6.06 8.93
N LEU A 74 -3.98 4.83 9.08
CA LEU A 74 -3.32 3.63 8.56
C LEU A 74 -3.23 3.63 7.02
N PHE A 75 -4.28 4.08 6.33
CA PHE A 75 -4.24 4.24 4.88
C PHE A 75 -3.23 5.32 4.44
N LEU A 76 -3.16 6.44 5.15
CA LEU A 76 -2.18 7.50 4.88
C LEU A 76 -0.74 7.03 5.16
N GLU A 77 -0.52 6.24 6.22
CA GLU A 77 0.77 5.61 6.50
C GLU A 77 1.23 4.74 5.33
N LEU A 78 0.34 3.88 4.80
CA LEU A 78 0.62 3.07 3.62
C LEU A 78 0.88 3.93 2.37
N LYS A 79 0.16 5.05 2.22
CA LYS A 79 0.37 6.01 1.12
C LYS A 79 1.76 6.65 1.21
N TYR A 80 2.19 7.07 2.40
CA TYR A 80 3.51 7.68 2.60
C TYR A 80 4.63 6.67 2.35
N ALA A 81 4.49 5.45 2.86
CA ALA A 81 5.43 4.36 2.60
C ALA A 81 5.60 4.09 1.10
N ARG A 82 4.51 4.14 0.31
CA ARG A 82 4.57 4.03 -1.14
C ARG A 82 5.32 5.20 -1.78
N VAL A 83 5.09 6.43 -1.33
CA VAL A 83 5.81 7.60 -1.84
C VAL A 83 7.31 7.48 -1.58
N ASP A 84 7.71 7.02 -0.40
CA ASP A 84 9.12 6.81 -0.05
C ASP A 84 9.75 5.64 -0.81
N ALA A 85 8.95 4.60 -1.11
CA ALA A 85 9.37 3.47 -1.92
C ALA A 85 9.62 3.87 -3.39
N ASP A 86 8.69 4.61 -3.99
CA ASP A 86 8.73 5.01 -5.41
C ASP A 86 9.69 6.16 -5.67
N TYR A 87 9.71 7.16 -4.79
CA TYR A 87 10.50 8.37 -4.93
C TYR A 87 11.48 8.40 -3.76
N LYS A 88 12.75 8.12 -4.05
CA LYS A 88 13.87 8.26 -3.11
C LYS A 88 14.06 9.75 -2.76
N LYS A 89 13.08 10.39 -2.12
CA LYS A 89 13.09 11.81 -1.79
C LYS A 89 14.05 12.00 -0.62
N LYS A 90 15.12 12.74 -0.87
CA LYS A 90 16.12 13.17 0.13
C LYS A 90 15.56 13.88 1.38
N ASN A 91 14.27 14.24 1.41
CA ASN A 91 13.69 15.14 2.42
C ASN A 91 12.54 14.53 3.25
N LEU A 92 12.20 13.25 3.08
CA LEU A 92 11.30 12.54 3.99
C LEU A 92 12.17 11.64 4.87
N LYS A 93 12.02 11.77 6.19
CA LYS A 93 12.87 11.14 7.22
C LYS A 93 13.28 9.71 6.85
N ASP A 94 14.51 9.56 6.38
CA ASP A 94 15.41 8.42 6.59
C ASP A 94 14.74 7.02 6.68
N ILE A 95 14.03 6.57 5.64
CA ILE A 95 13.96 5.11 5.43
C ILE A 95 15.32 4.69 4.90
N LYS A 96 16.29 4.58 5.81
CA LYS A 96 17.72 4.28 5.54
C LYS A 96 17.91 2.92 4.86
N LEU A 97 16.93 2.03 4.92
CA LEU A 97 16.88 0.81 4.14
C LEU A 97 15.42 0.31 4.04
N ILE A 98 14.91 0.10 2.83
CA ILE A 98 13.66 -0.67 2.65
C ILE A 98 14.06 -2.15 2.60
N ASP A 99 13.82 -2.83 3.72
CA ASP A 99 14.22 -4.22 3.95
C ASP A 99 13.02 -5.18 3.99
N LYS A 100 13.31 -6.46 4.26
CA LYS A 100 12.31 -7.52 4.38
C LYS A 100 11.27 -7.22 5.46
N ASN A 101 11.67 -6.63 6.58
CA ASN A 101 10.74 -6.37 7.68
C ASN A 101 9.79 -5.24 7.33
N THR A 102 10.33 -4.17 6.75
CA THR A 102 9.57 -3.01 6.29
C THR A 102 8.56 -3.39 5.22
N ALA A 103 8.98 -4.10 4.16
CA ALA A 103 8.04 -4.54 3.12
C ALA A 103 6.99 -5.51 3.66
N GLY A 104 7.40 -6.46 4.51
CA GLY A 104 6.47 -7.43 5.12
C GLY A 104 5.42 -6.75 6.00
N TYR A 105 5.78 -5.72 6.75
CA TYR A 105 4.86 -4.93 7.54
C TYR A 105 3.80 -4.25 6.67
N TYR A 106 4.18 -3.54 5.60
CA TYR A 106 3.22 -2.83 4.77
C TYR A 106 2.30 -3.75 3.95
N ILE A 107 2.78 -4.94 3.55
CA ILE A 107 1.93 -5.97 2.93
C ILE A 107 0.90 -6.49 3.93
N LYS A 108 1.30 -6.74 5.18
CA LYS A 108 0.37 -7.15 6.25
C LYS A 108 -0.64 -6.06 6.55
N LEU A 109 -0.21 -4.80 6.63
CA LEU A 109 -1.07 -3.64 6.84
C LEU A 109 -2.12 -3.52 5.72
N ALA A 110 -1.69 -3.64 4.45
CA ALA A 110 -2.58 -3.61 3.30
C ALA A 110 -3.68 -4.69 3.38
N ASN A 111 -3.29 -5.93 3.71
CA ASN A 111 -4.23 -7.03 3.90
C ASN A 111 -5.18 -6.79 5.08
N ALA A 112 -4.68 -6.26 6.20
CA ALA A 112 -5.49 -5.95 7.37
C ALA A 112 -6.53 -4.86 7.06
N LEU A 113 -6.13 -3.81 6.32
CA LEU A 113 -7.03 -2.75 5.88
C LEU A 113 -8.16 -3.28 5.01
N ILE A 114 -7.85 -4.14 4.03
CA ILE A 114 -8.87 -4.74 3.17
C ILE A 114 -9.86 -5.57 3.99
N LYS A 115 -9.36 -6.45 4.86
CA LYS A 115 -10.21 -7.27 5.74
C LYS A 115 -11.08 -6.43 6.67
N TYR A 116 -10.55 -5.32 7.19
CA TYR A 116 -11.32 -4.42 8.03
C TYR A 116 -12.45 -3.76 7.23
N ILE A 117 -12.16 -3.29 6.01
CA ILE A 117 -13.15 -2.65 5.13
C ILE A 117 -14.25 -3.64 4.72
N GLU A 118 -13.91 -4.91 4.51
CA GLU A 118 -14.87 -5.99 4.24
C GLU A 118 -15.82 -6.24 5.42
N ARG A 119 -15.31 -6.15 6.66
CA ARG A 119 -16.06 -6.45 7.90
C ARG A 119 -16.80 -5.27 8.50
N GLY A 120 -16.47 -4.04 8.11
CA GLY A 120 -17.11 -2.80 8.57
C GLY A 120 -18.44 -2.49 7.87
N LEU A 121 -19.02 -3.47 7.18
CA LEU A 121 -20.40 -3.52 6.68
C LEU A 121 -21.16 -4.58 7.48
#